data_AF-A0A329SNE8-F1
#
_entry.id   AF-A0A329SNE8-F1
#
_cell.length_a   1.000
_cell.length_b   1.000
_cell.length_c   1.000
_cell.angle_alpha   90.00
_cell.angle_beta   90.00
_cell.angle_gamma   90.00
#
_symmetry.space_group_name_H-M   'P 1'
#
loop_
_entity.id
_entity.type
_entity.pdbx_description
1 polymer ?
#
loop_
_entity_poly.entity_id
_entity_poly.type
_entity_poly.pdbx_seq_one_letter_code
_entity_poly.pdbx_strand_id
1 'polypeptide(L)'
;MKSRKIPKVMAGVAKKLMREVLKDKYMKQVTKTPTQKDSNSFRILVCRYFWSCASSEAPTDLTLTGIKKLRWKMLLAVLKTRSVP
;
A
#
# COMPACT_ATOMS: atom_id res chain seq x y z
N MET A 1 -25.55 -2.98 3.12
CA MET A 1 -24.30 -3.30 2.38
C MET A 1 -23.43 -4.24 3.23
N LYS A 2 -23.07 -5.43 2.70
CA LYS A 2 -22.44 -6.55 3.43
C LYS A 2 -20.96 -6.24 3.82
N SER A 3 -20.72 -5.43 4.85
CA SER A 3 -19.34 -4.99 5.21
C SER A 3 -18.63 -5.87 6.27
N ARG A 4 -19.32 -6.78 6.96
CA ARG A 4 -18.73 -7.56 8.08
C ARG A 4 -17.81 -8.73 7.69
N LYS A 5 -17.66 -9.07 6.40
CA LYS A 5 -16.90 -10.29 5.97
C LYS A 5 -15.40 -10.06 5.80
N ILE A 6 -14.99 -8.93 5.23
CA ILE A 6 -13.57 -8.64 4.90
C ILE A 6 -12.66 -8.58 6.15
N PRO A 7 -13.09 -7.96 7.27
CA PRO A 7 -12.25 -7.92 8.48
C PRO A 7 -12.04 -9.31 9.11
N LYS A 8 -13.05 -10.19 9.01
CA LYS A 8 -12.96 -11.56 9.55
C LYS A 8 -12.01 -12.44 8.75
N VAL A 9 -12.04 -12.33 7.42
CA VAL A 9 -11.12 -13.05 6.54
C VAL A 9 -9.67 -12.63 6.79
N MET A 10 -9.41 -11.31 6.85
CA MET A 10 -8.07 -10.79 7.13
C MET A 10 -7.56 -11.19 8.52
N ALA A 11 -8.44 -11.22 9.53
CA ALA A 11 -8.08 -11.70 10.87
C ALA A 11 -7.70 -13.20 10.86
N GLY A 12 -8.43 -14.03 10.10
CA GLY A 12 -8.10 -15.45 9.93
C GLY A 12 -6.75 -15.66 9.25
N VAL A 13 -6.47 -14.91 8.18
CA VAL A 13 -5.18 -14.93 7.46
C VAL A 13 -4.03 -14.52 8.39
N ALA A 14 -4.18 -13.43 9.13
CA ALA A 14 -3.18 -12.97 10.09
C ALA A 14 -2.90 -14.03 11.18
N LYS A 15 -3.96 -14.65 11.73
CA LYS A 15 -3.83 -15.71 12.75
C LYS A 15 -3.14 -16.97 12.21
N LYS A 16 -3.30 -17.29 10.92
CA LYS A 16 -2.58 -18.40 10.27
C LYS A 16 -1.10 -18.06 10.10
N LEU A 17 -0.80 -16.90 9.53
CA LEU A 17 0.57 -16.40 9.36
C LEU A 17 1.35 -16.39 10.68
N MET A 18 0.75 -15.84 11.74
CA MET A 18 1.37 -15.76 13.07
C MET A 18 1.63 -17.13 13.73
N ARG A 19 0.86 -18.17 13.38
CA ARG A 19 1.01 -19.50 13.98
C ARG A 19 1.92 -20.43 13.18
N GLU A 20 1.91 -20.30 11.86
CA GLU A 20 2.47 -21.32 10.97
C GLU A 20 3.67 -20.83 10.14
N VAL A 21 3.77 -19.52 9.88
CA VAL A 21 4.76 -18.98 8.93
C VAL A 21 5.81 -18.13 9.64
N LEU A 22 5.36 -17.33 10.59
CA LEU A 22 6.17 -16.35 11.30
C LEU A 22 6.80 -17.01 12.53
N LYS A 23 8.14 -16.92 12.65
CA LYS A 23 8.90 -17.54 13.75
C LYS A 23 8.81 -16.75 15.06
N ASP A 24 8.60 -15.44 14.96
CA ASP A 24 8.57 -14.52 16.10
C ASP A 24 7.14 -14.10 16.51
N LYS A 25 7.03 -13.42 17.65
CA LYS A 25 5.77 -12.81 18.09
C LYS A 25 5.56 -11.47 17.38
N TYR A 26 4.60 -11.43 16.47
CA TYR A 26 4.23 -10.20 15.76
C TYR A 26 2.98 -9.56 16.39
N MET A 27 3.02 -8.24 16.55
CA MET A 27 1.85 -7.47 16.97
C MET A 27 0.99 -7.10 15.77
N LYS A 28 -0.32 -7.32 15.89
CA LYS A 28 -1.27 -6.82 14.88
C LYS A 28 -1.34 -5.30 14.97
N GLN A 29 -1.01 -4.61 13.88
CA GLN A 29 -1.26 -3.18 13.74
C GLN A 29 -2.42 -2.92 12.79
N VAL A 30 -3.27 -1.96 13.15
CA VAL A 30 -4.32 -1.43 12.29
C VAL A 30 -3.96 0.03 12.01
N THR A 31 -3.49 0.29 10.81
CA THR A 31 -3.07 1.64 10.41
C THR A 31 -4.23 2.36 9.73
N LYS A 32 -4.48 3.61 10.14
CA LYS A 32 -5.38 4.50 9.40
C LYS A 32 -4.67 4.93 8.12
N THR A 33 -5.08 4.38 6.99
CA THR A 33 -4.59 4.78 5.68
C THR A 33 -5.61 5.65 4.96
N PRO A 34 -5.17 6.52 4.03
CA PRO A 34 -6.06 7.26 3.15
C PRO A 34 -7.05 6.32 2.45
N THR A 35 -8.34 6.60 2.55
CA THR A 35 -9.37 5.87 1.80
C THR A 35 -9.32 6.31 0.35
N GLN A 36 -9.22 5.35 -0.57
CA GLN A 36 -9.32 5.66 -2.00
C GLN A 36 -10.70 6.29 -2.30
N LYS A 37 -10.69 7.36 -3.10
CA LYS A 37 -11.92 8.04 -3.55
C LYS A 37 -12.27 7.69 -5.01
N ASP A 38 -11.39 6.96 -5.70
CA ASP A 38 -11.56 6.52 -7.07
C ASP A 38 -11.45 4.99 -7.18
N SER A 39 -11.59 4.45 -8.40
CA SER A 39 -11.60 3.02 -8.67
C SER A 39 -10.22 2.39 -8.94
N ASN A 40 -9.13 3.17 -8.98
CA ASN A 40 -7.84 2.68 -9.50
C ASN A 40 -6.61 3.11 -8.69
N SER A 41 -6.77 3.92 -7.64
CA SER A 41 -5.64 4.47 -6.89
C SER A 41 -5.20 3.60 -5.71
N PHE A 42 -5.93 2.53 -5.37
CA PHE A 42 -5.55 1.62 -4.28
C PHE A 42 -4.09 1.16 -4.35
N ARG A 43 -3.65 0.69 -5.52
CA ARG A 43 -2.28 0.16 -5.71
C ARG A 43 -1.21 1.21 -5.42
N ILE A 44 -1.45 2.46 -5.84
CA ILE A 44 -0.54 3.57 -5.60
C ILE A 44 -0.48 3.93 -4.12
N LEU A 45 -1.63 3.94 -3.43
CA LEU A 45 -1.69 4.19 -1.99
C LEU A 45 -0.95 3.11 -1.19
N VAL A 46 -1.05 1.84 -1.60
CA VAL A 46 -0.29 0.73 -0.99
C VAL A 46 1.21 0.92 -1.19
N CYS A 47 1.66 1.19 -2.43
CA CYS A 47 3.09 1.45 -2.69
C CYS A 47 3.61 2.65 -1.88
N ARG A 48 2.82 3.73 -1.82
CA ARG A 48 3.15 4.93 -1.03
C ARG A 48 3.22 4.63 0.46
N TYR A 49 2.35 3.79 1.00
CA TYR A 49 2.41 3.37 2.41
C TYR A 49 3.74 2.68 2.72
N PHE A 50 4.11 1.68 1.92
CA PHE A 50 5.40 1.00 2.10
C PHE A 50 6.59 1.95 1.94
N TRP A 51 6.55 2.85 0.95
CA TRP A 51 7.57 3.90 0.81
C TRP A 51 7.68 4.72 2.10
N SER A 52 6.56 5.20 2.65
CA SER A 52 6.58 6.02 3.87
C SER A 52 7.12 5.30 5.11
N CYS A 53 7.06 3.96 5.14
CA CYS A 53 7.69 3.17 6.20
C CYS A 53 9.21 3.06 6.04
N ALA A 54 9.71 3.15 4.81
CA ALA A 54 11.13 2.98 4.49
C ALA A 54 11.89 4.32 4.32
N SER A 55 11.19 5.41 3.98
CA SER A 55 11.81 6.70 3.71
C SER A 55 10.84 7.87 3.97
N SER A 56 11.38 8.97 4.48
CA SER A 56 10.67 10.25 4.69
C SER A 56 10.36 10.98 3.38
N GLU A 57 10.93 10.55 2.25
CA GLU A 57 10.71 11.14 0.93
C GLU A 57 9.37 10.74 0.29
N ALA A 58 8.59 9.90 0.96
CA ALA A 58 7.32 9.43 0.43
C ALA A 58 6.34 10.61 0.19
N PRO A 59 5.70 10.68 -0.99
CA PRO A 59 4.84 11.81 -1.34
C PRO A 59 3.63 11.94 -0.39
N THR A 60 3.33 13.18 0.00
CA THR A 60 2.23 13.53 0.92
C THR A 60 0.99 14.08 0.21
N ASP A 61 1.13 14.56 -1.03
CA ASP A 61 0.00 15.01 -1.85
C ASP A 61 -0.80 13.81 -2.37
N LEU A 62 -1.94 13.58 -1.72
CA LEU A 62 -2.88 12.51 -2.03
C LEU A 62 -4.16 13.01 -2.72
N THR A 63 -4.12 14.23 -3.28
CA THR A 63 -5.18 14.71 -4.17
C THR A 63 -5.21 13.86 -5.44
N LEU A 64 -6.33 13.89 -6.18
CA LEU A 64 -6.43 13.21 -7.49
C LEU A 64 -5.26 13.63 -8.42
N THR A 65 -4.95 14.92 -8.42
CA THR A 65 -3.84 15.51 -9.19
C THR A 65 -2.49 15.02 -8.69
N GLY A 66 -2.27 14.99 -7.37
CA GLY A 66 -1.05 14.46 -6.76
C GLY A 66 -0.79 13.00 -7.11
N ILE A 67 -1.83 12.17 -7.02
CA ILE A 67 -1.76 10.75 -7.39
C ILE A 67 -1.46 10.58 -8.89
N LYS A 68 -2.10 11.38 -9.76
CA LYS A 68 -1.82 11.36 -11.20
C LYS A 68 -0.36 11.73 -11.49
N LYS A 69 0.17 12.77 -10.85
CA LYS A 69 1.59 13.16 -10.96
C LYS A 69 2.52 12.04 -10.48
N LEU A 70 2.19 11.39 -9.37
CA LEU A 70 2.97 10.28 -8.84
C LEU A 70 3.03 9.10 -9.82
N ARG A 71 1.90 8.72 -10.43
CA ARG A 71 1.88 7.67 -11.48
C ARG A 71 2.84 7.98 -12.62
N TRP A 72 2.83 9.21 -13.12
CA TRP A 72 3.74 9.64 -14.19
C TRP A 72 5.21 9.62 -13.77
N LYS A 73 5.52 10.07 -12.54
CA LYS A 73 6.89 10.01 -11.99
C LYS A 73 7.39 8.56 -11.87
N MET A 74 6.55 7.65 -11.38
CA MET A 74 6.88 6.23 -11.29
C MET A 74 7.11 5.61 -12.68
N LEU A 75 6.23 5.90 -13.64
CA LEU A 75 6.41 5.44 -15.02
C LEU A 75 7.71 5.96 -15.63
N LEU A 76 8.00 7.25 -15.47
CA LEU A 76 9.24 7.86 -15.95
C LEU A 76 10.47 7.21 -15.32
N ALA A 77 10.44 6.92 -14.02
CA ALA A 77 11.53 6.23 -13.33
C ALA A 77 11.74 4.82 -13.91
N VAL A 78 10.66 4.06 -14.15
CA VAL A 78 10.74 2.72 -14.77
C VAL A 78 11.28 2.79 -16.20
N LEU A 79 10.87 3.78 -16.98
CA LEU A 79 11.38 3.96 -18.33
C LEU A 79 12.88 4.29 -18.33
N LYS A 80 13.33 5.15 -17.41
CA LYS A 80 14.75 5.50 -17.25
C LYS A 80 15.62 4.33 -16.77
N THR A 81 15.09 3.44 -15.94
CA THR A 81 15.83 2.25 -15.49
C THR A 81 15.85 1.15 -16.55
N ARG A 82 14.83 1.09 -17.42
CA ARG A 82 14.79 0.16 -18.56
C ARG A 82 15.53 0.66 -19.79
N SER A 83 15.87 1.94 -19.86
CA SER A 83 16.63 2.54 -20.96
C SER A 83 18.15 2.43 -20.80
N VAL A 84 18.65 1.40 -20.11
CA VAL A 84 20.07 1.07 -20.11
C VAL A 84 20.31 0.10 -21.28
N PRO A 85 21.19 0.41 -22.25
CA PRO A 85 21.58 -0.53 -23.30
C PRO A 85 22.29 -1.77 -22.75
#